data_AF-E2IFI9-F1
#
_entry.id   AF-E2IFI9-F1
#
_cell.length_a   1.000
_cell.length_b   1.000
_cell.length_c   1.000
_cell.angle_alpha   90.00
_cell.angle_beta   90.00
_cell.angle_gamma   90.00
#
_symmetry.space_group_name_H-M   'P 1'
#
loop_
_entity.id
_entity.type
_entity.pdbx_description
1 polymer ?
#
loop_
_entity_poly.entity_id
_entity_poly.type
_entity_poly.pdbx_seq_one_letter_code
_entity_poly.pdbx_strand_id
1 'polypeptide(L)'
;HDANQLRRIVDLARLNPDDSVLEIGPGLGPLTELLVEKVGHVLAIELDRRLVEFLESHLQSPKLKILHGDGLGYVRDKTRDWSNWKLVANLPYSVASPILVELAESPNAPKSMTVTL
;
A
#
# COMPACT_ATOMS: atom_id res chain seq x y z
N HIS A 1 -1.22 -19.49 -7.93
CA HIS A 1 -2.31 -19.16 -6.99
C HIS A 1 -2.26 -17.69 -6.60
N ASP A 2 -1.09 -17.14 -6.29
CA ASP A 2 -0.93 -15.74 -5.84
C ASP A 2 -1.34 -14.69 -6.86
N ALA A 3 -1.01 -14.85 -8.15
CA ALA A 3 -1.37 -13.86 -9.19
C ALA A 3 -2.89 -13.65 -9.32
N ASN A 4 -3.70 -14.69 -9.11
CA ASN A 4 -5.16 -14.56 -9.13
C ASN A 4 -5.68 -13.83 -7.89
N GLN A 5 -5.05 -14.03 -6.73
CA GLN A 5 -5.37 -13.29 -5.51
C GLN A 5 -5.03 -11.80 -5.66
N LEU A 6 -3.85 -11.49 -6.22
CA LEU A 6 -3.43 -10.11 -6.47
C LEU A 6 -4.32 -9.37 -7.48
N ARG A 7 -4.77 -10.06 -8.54
CA ARG A 7 -5.76 -9.47 -9.45
C ARG A 7 -7.09 -9.22 -8.73
N ARG A 8 -7.55 -10.18 -7.92
CA ARG A 8 -8.80 -10.06 -7.19
C ARG A 8 -8.80 -8.90 -6.19
N ILE A 9 -7.71 -8.68 -5.45
CA ILE A 9 -7.62 -7.54 -4.52
C ILE A 9 -7.65 -6.20 -5.29
N VAL A 10 -6.95 -6.11 -6.43
CA VAL A 10 -6.97 -4.91 -7.30
C VAL A 10 -8.36 -4.65 -7.87
N ASP A 11 -9.07 -5.68 -8.33
CA ASP A 11 -10.44 -5.56 -8.86
C ASP A 11 -11.43 -5.12 -7.76
N LEU A 12 -11.30 -5.67 -6.55
CA LEU A 12 -12.13 -5.32 -5.40
C LEU A 12 -11.86 -3.89 -4.90
N ALA A 13 -10.65 -3.38 -5.08
CA ALA A 13 -10.26 -2.02 -4.68
C ALA A 13 -10.91 -0.93 -5.54
N ARG A 14 -11.54 -1.29 -6.68
CA ARG A 14 -12.27 -0.37 -7.59
C ARG A 14 -11.45 0.89 -7.89
N LEU A 15 -10.23 0.67 -8.37
CA LEU A 15 -9.25 1.73 -8.61
C LEU A 15 -9.56 2.54 -9.87
N ASN A 16 -9.19 3.82 -9.83
CA ASN A 16 -9.31 4.80 -10.88
C ASN A 16 -7.93 5.42 -11.17
N PRO A 17 -7.68 5.93 -12.39
CA PRO A 17 -6.42 6.61 -12.71
C PRO A 17 -6.07 7.82 -11.84
N ASP A 18 -7.06 8.44 -11.18
CA ASP A 18 -6.86 9.61 -10.32
C ASP A 18 -6.62 9.24 -8.83
N ASP A 19 -6.65 7.95 -8.49
CA ASP A 19 -6.45 7.52 -7.11
C ASP A 19 -5.00 7.64 -6.65
N SER A 20 -4.85 7.87 -5.35
CA SER A 20 -3.61 7.66 -4.60
C SER A 20 -3.75 6.40 -3.74
N VAL A 21 -2.81 5.47 -3.86
CA VAL A 21 -2.81 4.20 -3.12
C VAL A 21 -1.67 4.15 -2.12
N LEU A 22 -2.00 3.80 -0.88
CA LEU A 22 -1.06 3.38 0.14
C LEU A 22 -0.94 1.85 0.11
N GLU A 23 0.27 1.35 -0.03
CA GLU A 23 0.63 -0.06 0.11
C GLU A 23 1.61 -0.21 1.28
N ILE A 24 1.29 -1.09 2.24
CA ILE A 24 2.17 -1.42 3.36
C ILE A 24 2.69 -2.83 3.17
N GLY A 25 4.02 -2.99 3.18
CA GLY A 25 4.70 -4.27 2.96
C GLY A 25 4.60 -4.74 1.50
N PRO A 26 5.09 -3.98 0.51
CA PRO A 26 5.09 -4.38 -0.90
C PRO A 26 5.90 -5.65 -1.17
N GLY A 27 6.86 -6.00 -0.32
CA GLY A 27 7.70 -7.18 -0.49
C GLY A 27 8.52 -7.12 -1.77
N LEU A 28 8.35 -8.11 -2.66
CA LEU A 28 8.99 -8.15 -3.99
C LEU A 28 8.22 -7.32 -5.04
N GLY A 29 7.11 -6.69 -4.68
CA GLY A 29 6.37 -5.76 -5.55
C GLY A 29 5.35 -6.32 -6.54
N PRO A 30 4.89 -7.60 -6.52
CA PRO A 30 3.93 -8.06 -7.53
C PRO A 30 2.56 -7.38 -7.41
N LEU A 31 2.19 -6.87 -6.22
CA LEU A 31 1.01 -6.01 -6.05
C LEU A 31 1.31 -4.58 -6.50
N THR A 32 2.47 -4.03 -6.09
CA THR A 32 2.95 -2.70 -6.51
C THR A 32 2.95 -2.52 -8.02
N GLU A 33 3.42 -3.51 -8.79
CA GLU A 33 3.38 -3.53 -10.26
C GLU A 33 1.96 -3.27 -10.77
N LEU A 34 0.99 -4.04 -10.28
CA LEU A 34 -0.41 -3.92 -10.69
C LEU A 34 -1.02 -2.57 -10.29
N LEU A 35 -0.66 -2.05 -9.12
CA LEU A 35 -1.18 -0.76 -8.64
C LEU A 35 -0.68 0.39 -9.51
N VAL A 36 0.62 0.43 -9.82
CA VAL A 36 1.26 1.48 -10.62
C VAL A 36 0.66 1.59 -12.03
N GLU A 37 0.22 0.47 -12.60
CA GLU A 37 -0.49 0.44 -13.88
C GLU A 37 -1.89 1.08 -13.83
N LYS A 38 -2.55 1.06 -12.66
CA LYS A 38 -3.97 1.41 -12.51
C LYS A 38 -4.22 2.82 -12.00
N VAL A 39 -3.31 3.38 -11.22
CA VAL A 39 -3.55 4.63 -10.48
C VAL A 39 -2.58 5.74 -10.84
N GLY A 40 -2.81 6.94 -10.29
CA GLY A 40 -2.00 8.13 -10.52
C GLY A 40 -0.80 8.19 -9.59
N HIS A 41 -0.96 7.67 -8.36
CA HIS A 41 0.10 7.68 -7.36
C HIS A 41 0.06 6.45 -6.45
N VAL A 42 1.23 5.87 -6.18
CA VAL A 42 1.42 4.76 -5.24
C VAL A 42 2.50 5.15 -4.23
N LEU A 43 2.18 5.07 -2.95
CA LEU A 43 3.14 5.14 -1.85
C LEU A 43 3.28 3.74 -1.25
N ALA A 44 4.44 3.13 -1.42
CA ALA A 44 4.77 1.82 -0.87
C ALA A 44 5.73 1.98 0.33
N ILE A 45 5.38 1.38 1.47
CA ILE A 45 6.18 1.44 2.70
C ILE A 45 6.69 0.05 3.04
N GLU A 46 8.01 -0.12 3.06
CA GLU A 46 8.68 -1.39 3.32
C GLU A 46 9.70 -1.26 4.45
N LEU A 47 9.71 -2.25 5.34
CA LEU A 47 10.60 -2.29 6.50
C LEU A 47 11.95 -2.91 6.16
N ASP A 48 12.01 -3.89 5.25
CA ASP A 48 13.28 -4.49 4.83
C ASP A 48 13.97 -3.63 3.77
N ARG A 49 15.06 -2.98 4.17
CA ARG A 49 15.90 -2.17 3.28
C ARG A 49 16.34 -2.90 2.01
N ARG A 50 16.59 -4.20 2.06
CA ARG A 50 17.02 -4.97 0.87
C ARG A 50 15.89 -5.09 -0.15
N LEU A 51 14.65 -5.17 0.32
CA LEU A 51 13.47 -5.18 -0.54
C LEU A 51 13.18 -3.79 -1.11
N VAL A 52 13.44 -2.73 -0.35
CA VAL A 52 13.40 -1.35 -0.88
C VAL A 52 14.39 -1.20 -2.03
N GLU A 53 15.66 -1.57 -1.84
CA GLU A 53 16.71 -1.49 -2.87
C GLU A 53 16.38 -2.37 -4.09
N PHE A 54 15.76 -3.52 -3.86
CA PHE A 54 15.23 -4.37 -4.93
C PHE A 54 14.11 -3.65 -5.71
N LEU A 55 13.08 -3.13 -5.03
CA LEU A 55 11.96 -2.45 -5.68
C LEU A 55 12.40 -1.21 -6.46
N GLU A 56 13.30 -0.40 -5.89
CA GLU A 56 13.83 0.79 -6.57
C GLU A 56 14.60 0.46 -7.85
N SER A 57 15.26 -0.70 -7.90
CA SER A 57 15.99 -1.17 -9.09
C SER A 57 15.11 -1.88 -10.12
N HIS A 58 14.04 -2.55 -9.69
CA HIS A 58 13.17 -3.36 -10.57
C HIS A 58 11.93 -2.61 -11.06
N LEU A 59 11.46 -1.62 -10.32
CA LEU A 59 10.18 -0.94 -10.50
C LEU A 59 10.40 0.58 -10.59
N GLN A 60 10.75 1.06 -11.78
CA GLN A 60 10.96 2.48 -12.04
C GLN A 60 9.70 3.12 -12.63
N SER A 61 9.01 3.95 -11.85
CA SER A 61 7.83 4.68 -12.30
C SER A 61 7.73 6.04 -11.62
N PRO A 62 7.39 7.12 -12.35
CA PRO A 62 7.17 8.44 -11.75
C PRO A 62 5.93 8.47 -10.83
N LYS A 63 5.07 7.45 -10.93
CA LYS A 63 3.87 7.30 -10.09
C LYS A 63 4.18 6.62 -8.75
N LEU A 64 5.33 5.95 -8.64
CA LEU A 64 5.68 5.13 -7.48
C LEU A 64 6.66 5.90 -6.58
N LYS A 65 6.31 5.98 -5.30
CA LYS A 65 7.21 6.40 -4.23
C LYS A 65 7.40 5.24 -3.26
N ILE A 66 8.64 4.83 -3.06
CA ILE A 66 9.01 3.79 -2.10
C ILE A 66 9.61 4.49 -0.88
N LEU A 67 9.19 4.07 0.32
CA LEU A 67 9.70 4.56 1.59
C LEU A 67 10.22 3.38 2.40
N HIS A 68 11.48 3.45 2.81
CA HIS A 68 12.01 2.57 3.84
C HIS A 68 11.53 3.03 5.22
N GLY A 69 10.72 2.23 5.91
CA GLY A 69 10.22 2.56 7.24
C GLY A 69 9.22 1.57 7.81
N ASP A 70 8.94 1.73 9.11
CA ASP A 70 7.92 0.94 9.80
C ASP A 70 6.51 1.43 9.43
N GLY A 71 5.76 0.58 8.72
CA GLY A 71 4.40 0.91 8.25
C GLY A 71 3.43 1.24 9.39
N LEU A 72 3.52 0.53 10.52
CA LEU A 72 2.66 0.80 11.68
C LEU A 72 2.96 2.17 12.30
N GLY A 73 4.23 2.48 12.53
CA GLY A 73 4.67 3.80 12.96
C GLY A 73 4.28 4.89 11.98
N TYR A 74 4.26 4.59 10.68
CA TYR A 74 3.85 5.53 9.66
C TYR A 74 2.35 5.87 9.73
N VAL A 75 1.49 4.88 9.93
CA VAL A 75 0.02 5.13 10.01
C VAL A 75 -0.43 5.66 11.37
N ARG A 76 0.39 5.51 12.41
CA ARG A 76 0.15 6.08 13.76
C ARG A 76 0.25 7.59 13.83
N ASP A 77 1.02 8.21 12.93
CA ASP A 77 1.14 9.66 12.84
C ASP A 77 -0.19 10.28 12.35
N LYS A 78 -1.00 10.75 13.30
CA LYS A 78 -2.33 11.33 13.03
C LYS A 78 -2.27 12.71 12.36
N THR A 79 -1.08 13.28 12.17
CA THR A 79 -0.93 14.50 11.37
C THR A 79 -1.03 14.22 9.87
N ARG A 80 -0.90 12.96 9.44
CA ARG A 80 -1.05 12.55 8.05
C ARG A 80 -2.51 12.51 7.63
N ASP A 81 -2.77 13.01 6.43
CA ASP A 81 -4.09 13.00 5.82
C ASP A 81 -4.20 11.87 4.80
N TRP A 82 -4.96 10.84 5.14
CA TRP A 82 -5.27 9.72 4.24
C TRP A 82 -6.66 9.86 3.59
N SER A 83 -7.41 10.94 3.84
CA SER A 83 -8.77 11.13 3.34
C SER A 83 -8.89 11.10 1.82
N ASN A 84 -7.79 11.32 1.11
CA ASN A 84 -7.71 11.23 -0.35
C ASN A 84 -7.08 9.94 -0.88
N TRP A 85 -6.72 9.01 -0.01
CA TRP A 85 -6.02 7.78 -0.34
C TRP A 85 -6.92 6.55 -0.20
N LYS A 86 -6.54 5.47 -0.88
CA LYS A 86 -7.06 4.11 -0.66
C LYS A 86 -5.93 3.25 -0.10
N LEU A 87 -6.22 2.42 0.90
CA LEU A 87 -5.27 1.36 1.33
C LEU A 87 -5.52 0.12 0.47
N VAL A 88 -4.50 -0.33 -0.24
CA VAL A 88 -4.52 -1.62 -0.94
C VAL A 88 -3.23 -2.37 -0.63
N ALA A 89 -3.34 -3.46 0.13
CA ALA A 89 -2.17 -4.16 0.62
C ALA A 89 -2.43 -5.65 0.87
N ASN A 90 -1.43 -6.48 0.58
CA ASN A 90 -1.36 -7.85 1.08
C ASN A 90 -0.61 -7.83 2.42
N LEU A 91 -1.33 -7.58 3.51
CA LEU A 91 -0.73 -7.25 4.80
C LEU A 91 -0.13 -8.49 5.49
N PRO A 92 1.04 -8.37 6.13
CA PRO A 92 1.56 -9.44 6.96
C PRO A 92 0.68 -9.63 8.21
N TYR A 93 0.29 -10.88 8.48
CA TYR A 93 -0.55 -11.27 9.62
C TYR A 93 -0.12 -10.67 10.97
N SER A 94 1.19 -10.53 11.21
CA SER A 94 1.75 -10.07 12.48
C SER A 94 1.40 -8.61 12.83
N VAL A 95 1.10 -7.77 11.83
CA VAL A 95 0.88 -6.33 12.00
C VAL A 95 -0.38 -5.80 11.31
N ALA A 96 -1.15 -6.67 10.64
CA ALA A 96 -2.32 -6.25 9.90
C ALA A 96 -3.41 -5.61 10.78
N SER A 97 -3.81 -6.28 11.88
CA SER A 97 -4.83 -5.77 12.80
C SER A 97 -4.51 -4.37 13.34
N PRO A 98 -3.32 -4.10 13.92
CA PRO A 98 -3.02 -2.76 14.40
C PRO A 98 -2.96 -1.71 13.28
N ILE A 99 -2.46 -2.03 12.08
CA ILE A 99 -2.50 -1.09 10.95
C ILE A 99 -3.93 -0.70 10.59
N LEU A 100 -4.83 -1.68 10.49
CA LEU A 100 -6.23 -1.45 10.12
C LEU A 100 -6.96 -0.62 11.17
N VAL A 101 -6.75 -0.91 12.46
CA VAL A 101 -7.33 -0.13 13.56
C VAL A 101 -6.83 1.31 13.54
N GLU A 102 -5.51 1.51 13.42
CA GLU A 102 -4.92 2.86 13.42
C GLU A 102 -5.41 3.73 12.26
N LEU A 103 -5.60 3.14 11.07
CA LEU A 103 -6.14 3.84 9.92
C LEU A 103 -7.64 4.09 10.04
N ALA A 104 -8.41 3.13 10.57
CA ALA A 104 -9.86 3.28 10.76
C ALA A 104 -10.24 4.31 11.83
N GLU A 105 -9.45 4.40 12.90
CA GLU A 105 -9.65 5.36 13.99
C GLU A 105 -9.03 6.74 13.69
N SER A 106 -8.29 6.88 12.58
CA SER A 106 -7.74 8.16 12.17
C SER A 106 -8.87 9.14 11.80
N PRO A 107 -8.84 10.40 12.25
CA PRO A 107 -9.80 11.42 11.79
C PRO A 107 -9.70 11.64 10.27
N ASN A 108 -8.53 11.36 9.69
CA ASN A 108 -8.26 11.45 8.27
C ASN A 108 -8.04 10.05 7.68
N ALA A 109 -9.00 9.15 7.86
CA ALA A 109 -8.93 7.76 7.41
C ALA A 109 -8.94 7.63 5.86
N PRO A 110 -8.38 6.55 5.29
CA PRO A 110 -8.51 6.23 3.86
C PRO A 110 -9.97 6.15 3.38
N LYS A 111 -10.23 6.54 2.12
CA LYS A 111 -11.55 6.43 1.46
C LYS A 111 -12.09 5.00 1.48
N SER A 112 -11.18 4.03 1.33
CA SER A 112 -11.47 2.61 1.39
C SER A 112 -10.22 1.84 1.75
N MET A 113 -10.41 0.65 2.33
CA MET A 113 -9.34 -0.29 2.62
C MET A 113 -9.70 -1.64 1.99
N THR A 114 -8.83 -2.17 1.12
CA THR A 114 -8.99 -3.50 0.52
C THR A 114 -7.71 -4.27 0.78
N VAL A 115 -7.80 -5.27 1.65
CA VAL A 115 -6.63 -5.99 2.16
C VAL A 115 -6.83 -7.50 2.09
N THR A 116 -5.74 -8.21 1.91
CA THR A 116 -5.65 -9.65 2.17
C THR A 116 -4.71 -9.90 3.34
N LEU A 117 -5.02 -10.95 4.12
CA LEU A 117 -4.21 -11.42 5.24
C LEU A 117 -3.58 -12.74 4.84
#